data_AF-A0A8B6CMI8-F1
#
_entry.id   AF-A0A8B6CMI8-F1
#
_cell.length_a   1.000
_cell.length_b   1.000
_cell.length_c   1.000
_cell.angle_alpha   90.00
_cell.angle_beta   90.00
_cell.angle_gamma   90.00
#
_symmetry.space_group_name_H-M   'P 1'
#
loop_
_entity.id
_entity.type
_entity.pdbx_description
1 polymer ?
#
loop_
_entity_poly.entity_id
_entity_poly.type
_entity_poly.pdbx_seq_one_letter_code
_entity_poly.pdbx_strand_id
1 'polypeptide(L)'
;MYLDDGLGGANDFQSAERASSYIRSSLSEFGFLIAEEKCVWYPQQNMTWIGLVWDMEFGKLRVSSERIDRLVDVISKILFCVGKGKMLHNAKFVAGIVGQIISMQAVLGNLVRLRTRELYNCILLRASWKSLVALTAPAVEELRYWLNSVTQLNEQGNDLHESDVCDLVAFTDASEVGFGGYIVPAVDGICAESVCDSLEILTDCCLELPGNSLNTVVGSWTVLESGKSSTWRELEAVSRTVKSSLRCLENHCLKLNTDNKNVTSIVKNGSKKPELQNIACELNYLCSENNIKIKPHWIPREQNKIADGLSRYSDCDDWGIKESVFQMLDKLWGKHTIDRFATDYNTKCSRFNSKCWCKNTEAIDAFSQNWFGENNWLVPPPNVVCKVIRKLCSDEANCTLVVPLWYSSPYWLMLHDIFGNLKHFIKRKASNNEH
;
A
#
# COMPACT_ATOMS: atom_id res chain seq x y z
N MET A 1 -10.14 -21.83 -30.25
CA MET A 1 -9.50 -21.63 -31.56
C MET A 1 -8.93 -20.22 -31.57
N TYR A 2 -7.65 -20.07 -31.92
CA TYR A 2 -6.95 -18.81 -32.03
C TYR A 2 -6.24 -18.80 -33.37
N LEU A 3 -6.71 -17.96 -34.30
CA LEU A 3 -6.26 -17.96 -35.70
C LEU A 3 -6.38 -19.37 -36.32
N ASP A 4 -5.24 -20.00 -36.62
CA ASP A 4 -5.10 -21.34 -37.18
C ASP A 4 -4.98 -22.45 -36.14
N ASP A 5 -4.76 -22.13 -34.86
CA ASP A 5 -4.56 -23.10 -33.78
C ASP A 5 -5.83 -23.39 -32.97
N GLY A 6 -6.01 -24.65 -32.57
CA GLY A 6 -7.12 -25.12 -31.72
C GLY A 6 -6.63 -25.75 -30.42
N LEU A 7 -7.40 -25.59 -29.34
CA LEU A 7 -7.22 -26.30 -28.08
C LEU A 7 -8.60 -26.77 -27.61
N GLY A 8 -8.70 -28.01 -27.14
CA GLY A 8 -9.93 -28.62 -26.62
C GLY A 8 -9.61 -29.58 -25.47
N GLY A 9 -10.58 -29.79 -24.60
CA GLY A 9 -10.43 -30.67 -23.43
C GLY A 9 -11.79 -31.05 -22.84
N ALA A 10 -11.77 -32.01 -21.92
CA ALA A 10 -12.94 -32.44 -21.16
C ALA A 10 -12.52 -32.80 -19.73
N ASN A 11 -13.50 -32.97 -18.84
CA ASN A 11 -13.27 -33.27 -17.42
C ASN A 11 -12.74 -34.70 -17.19
N ASP A 12 -12.87 -35.59 -18.17
CA ASP A 12 -12.38 -36.96 -18.10
C ASP A 12 -11.72 -37.38 -19.42
N PHE A 13 -10.82 -38.37 -19.32
CA PHE A 13 -10.03 -38.85 -20.44
C PHE A 13 -10.89 -39.37 -21.60
N GLN A 14 -11.94 -40.15 -21.32
CA GLN A 14 -12.76 -40.76 -22.37
C GLN A 14 -13.54 -39.70 -23.15
N SER A 15 -14.10 -38.71 -22.46
CA SER A 15 -14.78 -37.59 -23.09
C SER A 15 -13.82 -36.74 -23.93
N ALA A 16 -12.59 -36.51 -23.46
CA ALA A 16 -11.57 -35.77 -24.20
C ALA A 16 -11.14 -36.52 -25.46
N GLU A 17 -10.95 -37.84 -25.38
CA GLU A 17 -10.59 -38.69 -26.52
C GLU A 17 -11.71 -38.74 -27.57
N ARG A 18 -12.97 -38.86 -27.12
CA ARG A 18 -14.14 -38.79 -28.01
C ARG A 18 -14.25 -37.44 -28.70
N ALA A 19 -14.10 -36.35 -27.96
CA ALA A 19 -14.14 -34.99 -28.51
C ALA A 19 -13.01 -34.76 -29.52
N SER A 20 -11.79 -35.20 -29.20
CA SER A 20 -10.64 -35.11 -30.10
C SER A 20 -10.87 -35.88 -31.40
N SER A 21 -11.32 -37.12 -31.31
CA SER A 21 -11.63 -37.96 -32.48
C SER A 21 -12.74 -37.36 -33.34
N TYR A 22 -13.79 -36.85 -32.71
CA TYR A 22 -14.89 -36.15 -33.39
C TYR A 22 -14.37 -34.92 -34.15
N ILE A 23 -13.64 -34.02 -33.47
CA ILE A 23 -13.11 -32.80 -34.08
C ILE A 23 -12.17 -33.13 -35.24
N ARG A 24 -11.25 -34.08 -35.08
CA ARG A 24 -10.35 -34.51 -36.15
C ARG A 24 -11.12 -34.99 -37.38
N SER A 25 -12.13 -35.84 -37.18
CA SER A 25 -12.95 -36.35 -38.27
C SER A 25 -13.76 -35.26 -38.96
N SER A 26 -14.39 -34.36 -38.21
CA SER A 26 -15.20 -33.26 -38.75
C SER A 26 -14.35 -32.27 -39.53
N LEU A 27 -13.14 -31.94 -39.08
CA LEU A 27 -12.24 -31.04 -39.81
C LEU A 27 -11.87 -31.62 -41.18
N SER A 28 -11.56 -32.92 -41.25
CA SER A 28 -11.30 -33.59 -42.52
C SER A 28 -12.55 -33.63 -43.42
N GLU A 29 -13.73 -33.92 -42.85
CA GLU A 29 -15.01 -33.93 -43.58
C GLU A 29 -15.38 -32.56 -44.16
N PHE A 30 -15.09 -31.48 -43.42
CA PHE A 30 -15.29 -30.11 -43.88
C PHE A 30 -14.20 -29.63 -44.85
N GLY A 31 -13.23 -30.47 -45.21
CA GLY A 31 -12.20 -30.17 -46.21
C GLY A 31 -11.00 -29.38 -45.68
N PHE A 32 -10.79 -29.31 -44.36
CA PHE A 32 -9.56 -28.73 -43.80
C PHE A 32 -8.37 -29.67 -44.00
N LEU A 33 -7.23 -29.10 -44.40
CA LEU A 33 -5.95 -29.80 -44.47
C LEU A 33 -5.25 -29.72 -43.11
N ILE A 34 -5.14 -30.86 -42.45
CA ILE A 34 -4.55 -30.97 -41.11
C ILE A 34 -3.06 -31.31 -41.25
N ALA A 35 -2.20 -30.52 -40.62
CA ALA A 35 -0.77 -30.82 -40.47
C ALA A 35 -0.57 -31.80 -39.30
N GLU A 36 -0.76 -33.09 -39.56
CA GLU A 36 -0.78 -34.15 -38.55
C GLU A 36 0.47 -34.17 -37.65
N GLU A 37 1.63 -33.83 -38.20
CA GLU A 37 2.89 -33.76 -37.47
C GLU A 37 2.96 -32.61 -36.44
N LYS A 38 2.07 -31.62 -36.56
CA LYS A 38 1.96 -30.48 -35.63
C LYS A 38 0.79 -30.63 -34.66
N CYS A 39 -0.10 -31.61 -34.89
CA CYS A 39 -1.29 -31.80 -34.08
C CYS A 39 -1.04 -32.80 -32.94
N VAL A 40 -1.61 -32.51 -31.78
CA VAL A 40 -1.66 -33.43 -30.64
C VAL A 40 -3.11 -33.86 -30.43
N TRP A 41 -3.44 -35.06 -30.90
CA TRP A 41 -4.81 -35.61 -30.82
C TRP A 41 -5.06 -36.46 -29.58
N TYR A 42 -4.03 -37.10 -29.03
CA TYR A 42 -4.18 -37.88 -27.81
C TYR A 42 -4.31 -36.92 -26.61
N PRO A 43 -5.32 -37.07 -25.73
CA PRO A 43 -5.48 -36.19 -24.58
C PRO A 43 -4.26 -36.21 -23.66
N GLN A 44 -3.80 -35.04 -23.24
CA GLN A 44 -2.65 -34.85 -22.34
C GLN A 44 -2.99 -33.84 -21.24
N GLN A 45 -2.48 -34.05 -20.04
CA GLN A 45 -2.63 -33.11 -18.93
C GLN A 45 -1.61 -31.97 -18.96
N ASN A 46 -0.50 -32.15 -19.68
CA ASN A 46 0.58 -31.17 -19.80
C ASN A 46 0.81 -30.88 -21.28
N MET A 47 0.68 -29.63 -21.71
CA MET A 47 0.96 -29.26 -23.10
C MET A 47 1.39 -27.81 -23.28
N THR A 48 2.09 -27.52 -24.37
CA THR A 48 2.42 -26.15 -24.77
C THR A 48 1.48 -25.70 -25.88
N TRP A 49 0.75 -24.61 -25.67
CA TRP A 49 -0.11 -23.99 -26.66
C TRP A 49 0.14 -22.48 -26.69
N ILE A 50 0.30 -21.89 -27.87
CA ILE A 50 0.62 -20.45 -28.08
C ILE A 50 1.81 -19.94 -27.24
N GLY A 51 2.77 -20.81 -26.96
CA GLY A 51 3.95 -20.50 -26.13
C GLY A 51 3.65 -20.38 -24.64
N LEU A 52 2.54 -20.95 -24.18
CA LEU A 52 2.17 -21.12 -22.77
C LEU A 52 2.08 -22.62 -22.46
N VAL A 53 2.61 -23.02 -21.31
CA VAL A 53 2.53 -24.38 -20.78
C VAL A 53 1.29 -24.46 -19.90
N TRP A 54 0.36 -25.31 -20.32
CA TRP A 54 -0.85 -25.67 -19.59
C TRP A 54 -0.56 -26.95 -18.81
N ASP A 55 -0.52 -26.81 -17.50
CA ASP A 55 -0.29 -27.89 -16.55
C ASP A 55 -1.59 -28.14 -15.79
N MET A 56 -2.37 -29.09 -16.30
CA MET A 56 -3.66 -29.48 -15.73
C MET A 56 -3.51 -30.41 -14.53
N GLU A 57 -2.31 -30.95 -14.29
CA GLU A 57 -2.01 -31.78 -13.13
C GLU A 57 -1.93 -30.93 -11.86
N PHE A 58 -1.23 -29.80 -11.93
CA PHE A 58 -1.11 -28.83 -10.84
C PHE A 58 -2.04 -27.62 -10.97
N GLY A 59 -2.81 -27.53 -12.06
CA GLY A 59 -3.73 -26.41 -12.31
C GLY A 59 -2.99 -25.09 -12.54
N LYS A 60 -1.86 -25.13 -13.25
CA LYS A 60 -0.97 -23.98 -13.47
C LYS A 60 -0.83 -23.63 -14.94
N LEU A 61 -0.71 -22.33 -15.20
CA LEU A 61 -0.32 -21.77 -16.49
C LEU A 61 1.07 -21.15 -16.35
N ARG A 62 1.99 -21.53 -17.23
CA ARG A 62 3.36 -20.98 -17.26
C ARG A 62 3.71 -20.52 -18.68
N VAL A 63 4.72 -19.68 -18.81
CA VAL A 63 5.35 -19.35 -20.10
C VAL A 63 6.35 -20.45 -20.43
N SER A 64 6.49 -20.80 -21.71
CA SER A 64 7.48 -21.80 -22.12
C SER A 64 8.91 -21.36 -21.78
N SER A 65 9.76 -22.31 -21.38
CA SER A 65 11.17 -22.06 -21.05
C SER A 65 11.90 -21.36 -22.19
N GLU A 66 11.65 -21.78 -23.43
CA GLU A 66 12.23 -21.16 -24.63
C GLU A 66 11.95 -19.64 -24.74
N ARG A 67 10.77 -19.17 -24.30
CA ARG A 67 10.44 -17.74 -24.30
C ARG A 67 11.11 -17.01 -23.14
N ILE A 68 11.19 -17.65 -21.97
CA ILE A 68 11.89 -17.10 -20.80
C ILE A 68 13.39 -16.95 -21.11
N ASP A 69 14.04 -18.00 -21.63
CA ASP A 69 15.46 -18.02 -21.97
C ASP A 69 15.79 -16.96 -23.02
N ARG A 70 14.94 -16.82 -24.05
CA ARG A 70 15.08 -15.75 -25.05
C ARG A 70 15.01 -14.36 -24.44
N LEU A 71 14.07 -14.13 -23.52
CA LEU A 71 13.95 -12.84 -22.84
C LEU A 71 15.18 -12.55 -21.98
N VAL A 72 15.60 -13.53 -21.16
CA VAL A 72 16.79 -13.44 -20.28
C VAL A 72 18.06 -13.15 -21.08
N ASP A 73 18.28 -13.84 -22.20
CA ASP A 73 19.43 -13.63 -23.09
C ASP A 73 19.44 -12.20 -23.69
N VAL A 74 18.28 -11.74 -24.20
CA VAL A 74 18.18 -10.39 -24.78
C VAL A 74 18.38 -9.30 -23.73
N ILE A 75 17.82 -9.47 -22.52
CA ILE A 75 18.02 -8.53 -21.41
C ILE A 75 19.49 -8.52 -20.95
N SER A 76 20.13 -9.68 -20.87
CA SER A 76 21.55 -9.79 -20.48
C SER A 76 22.45 -9.06 -21.48
N LYS A 77 22.19 -9.21 -22.78
CA LYS A 77 22.94 -8.52 -23.85
C LYS A 77 22.84 -7.00 -23.78
N ILE A 78 21.64 -6.47 -23.52
CA ILE A 78 21.45 -5.01 -23.42
C ILE A 78 22.11 -4.46 -22.15
N LEU A 79 21.97 -5.14 -21.01
CA LEU A 79 22.60 -4.73 -19.75
C LEU A 79 24.12 -4.80 -19.81
N PHE A 80 24.69 -5.79 -20.50
CA PHE A 80 26.14 -5.84 -20.76
C PHE A 80 26.64 -4.62 -21.54
N CYS A 81 25.88 -4.15 -22.53
CA CYS A 81 26.21 -2.95 -23.29
C CYS A 81 26.11 -1.69 -22.41
N VAL A 82 25.07 -1.58 -21.59
CA VAL A 82 24.87 -0.50 -20.61
C VAL A 82 26.04 -0.47 -19.62
N GLY A 83 26.51 -1.63 -19.14
CA GLY A 83 27.68 -1.75 -18.26
C GLY A 83 28.99 -1.25 -18.88
N LYS A 84 29.08 -1.22 -20.22
CA LYS A 84 30.19 -0.61 -20.99
C LYS A 84 29.97 0.88 -21.30
N GLY A 85 28.95 1.52 -20.73
CA GLY A 85 28.60 2.93 -20.95
C GLY A 85 27.75 3.19 -22.20
N LYS A 86 27.31 2.16 -22.93
CA LYS A 86 26.45 2.33 -24.10
C LYS A 86 24.99 2.42 -23.70
N MET A 87 24.47 3.64 -23.59
CA MET A 87 23.06 3.91 -23.20
C MET A 87 22.10 4.03 -24.38
N LEU A 88 22.61 4.20 -25.59
CA LEU A 88 21.81 4.38 -26.81
C LEU A 88 21.56 3.05 -27.51
N HIS A 89 20.28 2.71 -27.69
CA HIS A 89 19.84 1.47 -28.32
C HIS A 89 18.77 1.71 -29.37
N ASN A 90 18.69 0.83 -30.37
CA ASN A 90 17.67 0.94 -31.40
C ASN A 90 16.26 0.80 -30.80
N ALA A 91 15.35 1.72 -31.14
CA ALA A 91 14.00 1.76 -30.58
C ALA A 91 13.20 0.46 -30.84
N LYS A 92 13.33 -0.14 -32.03
CA LYS A 92 12.69 -1.43 -32.36
C LYS A 92 13.22 -2.56 -31.48
N PHE A 93 14.51 -2.55 -31.14
CA PHE A 93 15.10 -3.55 -30.26
C PHE A 93 14.54 -3.44 -28.83
N VAL A 94 14.50 -2.23 -28.25
CA VAL A 94 13.92 -2.01 -26.91
C VAL A 94 12.43 -2.37 -26.89
N ALA A 95 11.68 -1.99 -27.93
CA ALA A 95 10.28 -2.37 -28.07
C ALA A 95 10.06 -3.88 -28.24
N GLY A 96 11.03 -4.60 -28.82
CA GLY A 96 11.00 -6.06 -28.89
C GLY A 96 11.07 -6.71 -27.51
N ILE A 97 11.90 -6.19 -26.61
CA ILE A 97 11.99 -6.66 -25.21
C ILE A 97 10.65 -6.43 -24.50
N VAL A 98 10.12 -5.21 -24.59
CA VAL A 98 8.82 -4.86 -24.00
C VAL A 98 7.70 -5.75 -24.55
N GLY A 99 7.67 -5.98 -25.87
CA GLY A 99 6.69 -6.86 -26.51
C GLY A 99 6.76 -8.30 -25.98
N GLN A 100 7.97 -8.84 -25.77
CA GLN A 100 8.15 -10.15 -25.15
C GLN A 100 7.56 -10.20 -23.74
N ILE A 101 7.86 -9.21 -22.89
CA ILE A 101 7.33 -9.14 -21.52
C ILE A 101 5.80 -9.03 -21.52
N ILE A 102 5.22 -8.12 -22.31
CA ILE A 102 3.77 -7.94 -22.39
C ILE A 102 3.07 -9.21 -22.90
N SER A 103 3.69 -9.95 -23.82
CA SER A 103 3.14 -11.21 -24.32
C SER A 103 3.06 -12.34 -23.28
N MET A 104 3.61 -12.13 -22.08
CA MET A 104 3.57 -13.06 -20.94
C MET A 104 2.49 -12.68 -19.91
N GLN A 105 1.63 -11.68 -20.20
CA GLN A 105 0.61 -11.18 -19.28
C GLN A 105 -0.34 -12.25 -18.73
N ALA A 106 -0.66 -13.29 -19.51
CA ALA A 106 -1.54 -14.37 -19.06
C ALA A 106 -1.01 -15.14 -17.83
N VAL A 107 0.31 -15.13 -17.64
CA VAL A 107 1.00 -15.83 -16.55
C VAL A 107 1.47 -14.84 -15.49
N LEU A 108 2.12 -13.75 -15.91
CA LEU A 108 2.74 -12.78 -15.00
C LEU A 108 1.74 -11.71 -14.51
N GLY A 109 0.49 -11.77 -14.95
CA GLY A 109 -0.55 -10.83 -14.60
C GLY A 109 -0.22 -9.39 -15.00
N ASN A 110 -0.79 -8.43 -14.27
CA ASN A 110 -0.61 -7.01 -14.59
C ASN A 110 0.77 -6.45 -14.24
N LEU A 111 1.63 -7.23 -13.58
CA LEU A 111 3.02 -6.88 -13.28
C LEU A 111 3.79 -6.48 -14.54
N VAL A 112 3.49 -7.14 -15.68
CA VAL A 112 4.09 -6.82 -16.98
C VAL A 112 3.89 -5.36 -17.38
N ARG A 113 2.77 -4.74 -17.01
CA ARG A 113 2.48 -3.33 -17.31
C ARG A 113 3.08 -2.40 -16.26
N LEU A 114 3.06 -2.85 -15.00
CA LEU A 114 3.60 -2.09 -13.87
C LEU A 114 5.12 -1.91 -14.00
N ARG A 115 5.86 -2.92 -14.45
CA ARG A 115 7.34 -2.95 -14.46
C ARG A 115 7.99 -2.75 -15.83
N THR A 116 7.27 -2.22 -16.81
CA THR A 116 7.84 -1.86 -18.14
C THR A 116 7.56 -0.41 -18.54
N ARG A 117 7.14 0.42 -17.58
CA ARG A 117 6.65 1.78 -17.85
C ARG A 117 7.80 2.67 -18.32
N GLU A 118 8.96 2.56 -17.66
CA GLU A 118 10.12 3.38 -17.97
C GLU A 118 10.75 2.99 -19.31
N LEU A 119 10.77 1.70 -19.63
CA LEU A 119 11.12 1.23 -20.97
C LEU A 119 10.18 1.79 -22.04
N TYR A 120 8.87 1.83 -21.78
CA TYR A 120 7.91 2.49 -22.68
C TYR A 120 8.19 3.99 -22.81
N ASN A 121 8.51 4.69 -21.72
CA ASN A 121 8.87 6.11 -21.77
C ASN A 121 10.08 6.35 -22.69
N CYS A 122 11.14 5.55 -22.56
CA CYS A 122 12.29 5.59 -23.47
C CYS A 122 11.88 5.37 -24.95
N ILE A 123 11.02 4.39 -25.21
CA ILE A 123 10.53 4.08 -26.57
C ILE A 123 9.70 5.24 -27.14
N LEU A 124 8.90 5.93 -26.32
CA LEU A 124 8.06 7.06 -26.75
C LEU A 124 8.88 8.29 -27.19
N LEU A 125 10.13 8.40 -26.76
CA LEU A 125 11.06 9.46 -27.20
C LEU A 125 11.65 9.22 -28.59
N ARG A 126 11.33 8.09 -29.25
CA ARG A 126 11.88 7.76 -30.56
C ARG A 126 11.40 8.72 -31.65
N ALA A 127 12.31 9.12 -32.55
CA ALA A 127 11.95 9.79 -33.79
C ALA A 127 11.44 8.80 -34.86
N SER A 128 11.96 7.57 -34.86
CA SER A 128 11.49 6.48 -35.73
C SER A 128 11.83 5.12 -35.13
N TRP A 129 11.31 4.03 -35.72
CA TRP A 129 11.70 2.68 -35.29
C TRP A 129 13.17 2.34 -35.55
N LYS A 130 13.84 3.07 -36.46
CA LYS A 130 15.27 2.90 -36.75
C LYS A 130 16.16 3.80 -35.89
N SER A 131 15.60 4.79 -35.20
CA SER A 131 16.37 5.72 -34.37
C SER A 131 16.86 5.06 -33.08
N LEU A 132 17.90 5.66 -32.51
CA LEU A 132 18.37 5.31 -31.17
C LEU A 132 17.52 6.02 -30.11
N VAL A 133 17.32 5.35 -28.99
CA VAL A 133 16.73 5.90 -27.76
C VAL A 133 17.71 5.69 -26.61
N ALA A 134 17.81 6.68 -25.72
CA ALA A 134 18.61 6.59 -24.52
C ALA A 134 17.82 5.87 -23.42
N LEU A 135 18.42 4.84 -22.82
CA LEU A 135 17.87 4.24 -21.61
C LEU A 135 18.15 5.15 -20.42
N THR A 136 17.09 5.44 -19.66
CA THR A 136 17.20 6.15 -18.40
C THR A 136 17.63 5.18 -17.30
N ALA A 137 18.16 5.69 -16.18
CA ALA A 137 18.50 4.84 -15.04
C ALA A 137 17.30 4.01 -14.53
N PRO A 138 16.07 4.57 -14.40
CA PRO A 138 14.89 3.78 -14.06
C PRO A 138 14.57 2.66 -15.07
N ALA A 139 14.74 2.90 -16.38
CA ALA A 139 14.53 1.86 -17.39
C ALA A 139 15.56 0.73 -17.30
N VAL A 140 16.80 1.05 -16.91
CA VAL A 140 17.84 0.03 -16.63
C VAL A 140 17.47 -0.79 -15.40
N GLU A 141 16.92 -0.18 -14.36
CA GLU A 141 16.44 -0.90 -13.18
C GLU A 141 15.25 -1.82 -13.50
N GLU A 142 14.33 -1.42 -14.39
CA GLU A 142 13.28 -2.33 -14.90
C GLU A 142 13.88 -3.55 -15.61
N LEU A 143 14.91 -3.36 -16.45
CA LEU A 143 15.59 -4.49 -17.10
C LEU A 143 16.26 -5.43 -16.09
N ARG A 144 16.93 -4.88 -15.06
CA ARG A 144 17.52 -5.68 -13.99
C ARG A 144 16.46 -6.45 -13.21
N TYR A 145 15.34 -5.81 -12.90
CA TYR A 145 14.21 -6.46 -12.23
C TYR A 145 13.74 -7.67 -13.01
N TRP A 146 13.48 -7.53 -14.32
CA TRP A 146 13.04 -8.64 -15.15
C TRP A 146 14.09 -9.75 -15.25
N LEU A 147 15.37 -9.39 -15.42
CA LEU A 147 16.45 -10.38 -15.46
C LEU A 147 16.50 -11.24 -14.18
N ASN A 148 16.28 -10.62 -13.02
CA ASN A 148 16.42 -11.27 -11.73
C ASN A 148 15.17 -12.05 -11.30
N SER A 149 13.98 -11.66 -11.76
CA SER A 149 12.71 -12.17 -11.23
C SER A 149 11.91 -13.04 -12.20
N VAL A 150 12.09 -12.89 -13.52
CA VAL A 150 11.15 -13.47 -14.49
C VAL A 150 11.07 -15.00 -14.44
N THR A 151 12.20 -15.68 -14.18
CA THR A 151 12.24 -17.13 -14.05
C THR A 151 11.44 -17.60 -12.84
N GLN A 152 11.67 -17.01 -11.68
CA GLN A 152 10.97 -17.36 -10.44
C GLN A 152 9.46 -17.05 -10.54
N LEU A 153 9.10 -15.89 -11.10
CA LEU A 153 7.69 -15.54 -11.34
C LEU A 153 7.02 -16.54 -12.28
N ASN A 154 7.74 -17.04 -13.29
CA ASN A 154 7.21 -18.04 -14.20
C ASN A 154 7.07 -19.43 -13.55
N GLU A 155 7.98 -19.80 -12.65
CA GLU A 155 7.89 -21.05 -11.87
C GLU A 155 6.65 -21.08 -10.97
N GLN A 156 6.38 -19.95 -10.29
CA GLN A 156 5.14 -19.75 -9.51
C GLN A 156 3.88 -19.97 -10.37
N GLY A 157 3.95 -19.49 -11.62
CA GLY A 157 2.89 -19.60 -12.61
C GLY A 157 1.62 -18.83 -12.21
N ASN A 158 0.62 -18.90 -13.08
CA ASN A 158 -0.73 -18.43 -12.77
C ASN A 158 -1.65 -19.63 -12.48
N ASP A 159 -2.52 -19.50 -11.49
CA ASP A 159 -3.50 -20.54 -11.16
C ASP A 159 -4.59 -20.58 -12.24
N LEU A 160 -4.85 -21.75 -12.82
CA LEU A 160 -5.93 -21.97 -13.78
C LEU A 160 -7.32 -21.87 -13.11
N HIS A 161 -7.37 -22.23 -11.84
CA HIS A 161 -8.55 -22.12 -10.98
C HIS A 161 -8.33 -20.97 -10.00
N GLU A 162 -8.32 -19.73 -10.50
CA GLU A 162 -8.21 -18.58 -9.62
C GLU A 162 -9.47 -18.49 -8.75
N SER A 163 -9.32 -18.74 -7.44
CA SER A 163 -10.37 -18.43 -6.48
C SER A 163 -10.47 -16.92 -6.34
N ASP A 164 -11.65 -16.37 -6.59
CA ASP A 164 -11.96 -14.97 -6.28
C ASP A 164 -12.18 -14.72 -4.78
N VAL A 165 -12.02 -15.76 -3.96
CA VAL A 165 -12.14 -15.65 -2.52
C VAL A 165 -10.88 -14.97 -1.98
N CYS A 166 -11.07 -13.73 -1.52
CA CYS A 166 -10.13 -13.08 -0.63
C CYS A 166 -10.55 -13.42 0.80
N ASP A 167 -9.60 -13.81 1.64
CA ASP A 167 -9.87 -14.13 3.06
C ASP A 167 -9.94 -12.87 3.91
N LEU A 168 -9.44 -11.73 3.39
CA LEU A 168 -9.44 -10.43 4.04
C LEU A 168 -9.99 -9.35 3.11
N VAL A 169 -10.65 -8.37 3.70
CA VAL A 169 -11.16 -7.17 3.00
C VAL A 169 -10.60 -5.93 3.68
N ALA A 170 -9.86 -5.12 2.94
CA ALA A 170 -9.42 -3.79 3.36
C ALA A 170 -10.33 -2.72 2.79
N PHE A 171 -10.62 -1.71 3.60
CA PHE A 171 -11.28 -0.47 3.19
C PHE A 171 -10.34 0.67 3.49
N THR A 172 -10.16 1.58 2.53
CA THR A 172 -9.24 2.71 2.68
C THR A 172 -9.84 3.98 2.12
N ASP A 173 -9.55 5.09 2.75
CA ASP A 173 -9.91 6.42 2.28
C ASP A 173 -8.86 7.46 2.67
N ALA A 174 -8.86 8.60 1.96
CA ALA A 174 -8.04 9.75 2.30
C ALA A 174 -8.83 11.05 2.20
N SER A 175 -8.68 11.88 3.22
CA SER A 175 -9.18 13.26 3.27
C SER A 175 -8.05 14.26 3.05
N GLU A 176 -8.36 15.56 3.10
CA GLU A 176 -7.36 16.63 3.06
C GLU A 176 -6.48 16.68 4.31
N VAL A 177 -6.96 16.12 5.43
CA VAL A 177 -6.29 16.18 6.74
C VAL A 177 -5.54 14.89 7.08
N GLY A 178 -6.01 13.74 6.61
CA GLY A 178 -5.42 12.45 6.95
C GLY A 178 -5.86 11.28 6.07
N PHE A 179 -5.44 10.09 6.48
CA PHE A 179 -5.83 8.81 5.91
C PHE A 179 -6.44 7.90 6.96
N GLY A 180 -7.32 7.03 6.49
CA GLY A 180 -7.98 6.03 7.30
C GLY A 180 -8.11 4.73 6.53
N GLY A 181 -7.93 3.62 7.21
CA GLY A 181 -8.19 2.31 6.65
C GLY A 181 -8.47 1.29 7.72
N TYR A 182 -9.17 0.22 7.36
CA TYR A 182 -9.40 -0.91 8.24
C TYR A 182 -9.49 -2.22 7.48
N ILE A 183 -9.23 -3.33 8.18
CA ILE A 183 -9.18 -4.67 7.60
C ILE A 183 -10.14 -5.57 8.39
N VAL A 184 -10.92 -6.39 7.67
CA VAL A 184 -11.83 -7.37 8.27
C VAL A 184 -11.67 -8.72 7.59
N PRO A 185 -11.93 -9.84 8.30
CA PRO A 185 -12.10 -11.14 7.67
C PRO A 185 -13.23 -11.13 6.63
N ALA A 186 -13.05 -11.85 5.54
CA ALA A 186 -14.14 -12.15 4.62
C ALA A 186 -14.98 -13.30 5.20
N VAL A 187 -16.28 -13.08 5.41
CA VAL A 187 -17.20 -14.13 5.86
C VAL A 187 -17.99 -14.62 4.65
N ASP A 188 -17.81 -15.89 4.26
CA ASP A 188 -18.57 -16.61 3.22
C ASP A 188 -18.90 -15.82 1.94
N GLY A 189 -17.92 -15.11 1.37
CA GLY A 189 -18.11 -14.38 0.10
C GLY A 189 -19.06 -13.17 0.17
N ILE A 190 -19.57 -12.86 1.37
CA ILE A 190 -20.39 -11.68 1.67
C ILE A 190 -19.46 -10.69 2.37
N CYS A 191 -19.29 -9.49 1.79
CA CYS A 191 -18.68 -8.40 2.52
C CYS A 191 -19.48 -8.20 3.81
N ALA A 192 -18.81 -8.12 4.96
CA ALA A 192 -19.40 -7.86 6.28
C ALA A 192 -20.15 -6.51 6.39
N GLU A 193 -20.52 -5.89 5.27
CA GLU A 193 -21.44 -4.74 5.18
C GLU A 193 -22.83 -5.07 5.72
N SER A 194 -23.28 -6.32 5.67
CA SER A 194 -24.59 -6.69 6.25
C SER A 194 -24.57 -6.82 7.79
N VAL A 195 -23.38 -6.75 8.42
CA VAL A 195 -23.21 -6.93 9.86
C VAL A 195 -22.79 -5.62 10.56
N CYS A 196 -22.20 -4.66 9.86
CA CYS A 196 -21.54 -3.51 10.47
C CYS A 196 -22.22 -2.16 10.19
N ASP A 197 -23.48 -2.00 10.63
CA ASP A 197 -24.15 -0.70 10.69
C ASP A 197 -23.78 0.11 11.96
N SER A 198 -22.88 -0.39 12.81
CA SER A 198 -22.51 0.27 14.07
C SER A 198 -21.04 0.06 14.40
N LEU A 199 -20.32 1.15 14.70
CA LEU A 199 -18.92 1.13 15.16
C LEU A 199 -18.70 0.21 16.38
N GLU A 200 -19.75 -0.03 17.19
CA GLU A 200 -19.70 -0.93 18.35
C GLU A 200 -19.53 -2.41 17.97
N ILE A 201 -20.05 -2.86 16.81
CA ILE A 201 -19.95 -4.26 16.36
C ILE A 201 -18.54 -4.59 15.84
N LEU A 202 -17.81 -3.61 15.29
CA LEU A 202 -16.41 -3.77 14.90
C LEU A 202 -15.53 -4.14 16.10
N THR A 203 -15.84 -3.63 17.30
CA THR A 203 -15.11 -4.00 18.52
C THR A 203 -15.26 -5.48 18.87
N ASP A 204 -16.46 -6.05 18.67
CA ASP A 204 -16.75 -7.43 19.06
C ASP A 204 -16.35 -8.46 17.98
N CYS A 205 -16.54 -8.14 16.69
CA CYS A 205 -16.08 -9.02 15.60
C CYS A 205 -14.54 -9.03 15.44
N CYS A 206 -13.83 -8.01 15.92
CA CYS A 206 -12.36 -7.99 15.91
C CYS A 206 -11.71 -8.87 16.99
N LEU A 207 -12.48 -9.45 17.92
CA LEU A 207 -11.96 -10.25 19.04
C LEU A 207 -11.54 -11.68 18.65
N GLU A 208 -11.85 -12.16 17.45
CA GLU A 208 -11.57 -13.56 17.06
C GLU A 208 -10.33 -13.77 16.18
N LEU A 209 -9.61 -12.71 15.80
CA LEU A 209 -8.32 -12.87 15.12
C LEU A 209 -7.19 -13.08 16.13
N PRO A 210 -6.33 -14.11 15.96
CA PRO A 210 -5.23 -14.37 16.88
C PRO A 210 -4.15 -13.28 16.76
N GLY A 211 -4.16 -12.31 17.68
CA GLY A 211 -3.13 -11.28 17.82
C GLY A 211 -3.70 -9.88 17.97
N ASN A 212 -3.83 -9.42 19.22
CA ASN A 212 -4.30 -8.07 19.62
C ASN A 212 -3.58 -6.92 18.90
N SER A 213 -4.11 -6.46 17.77
CA SER A 213 -3.76 -5.18 17.15
C SER A 213 -5.01 -4.65 16.46
N LEU A 214 -5.46 -3.46 16.84
CA LEU A 214 -6.61 -2.82 16.19
C LEU A 214 -6.45 -2.89 14.67
N ASN A 215 -7.42 -3.49 13.98
CA ASN A 215 -7.44 -3.63 12.52
C ASN A 215 -7.69 -2.29 11.80
N THR A 216 -7.40 -1.16 12.45
CA THR A 216 -7.70 0.18 12.00
C THR A 216 -6.42 0.99 11.97
N VAL A 217 -6.16 1.63 10.84
CA VAL A 217 -5.00 2.45 10.57
C VAL A 217 -5.49 3.87 10.33
N VAL A 218 -5.04 4.82 11.13
CA VAL A 218 -5.36 6.25 10.99
C VAL A 218 -4.08 7.04 11.12
N GLY A 219 -3.96 8.12 10.35
CA GLY A 219 -2.90 9.09 10.53
C GLY A 219 -3.16 10.39 9.81
N SER A 220 -2.46 11.44 10.22
CA SER A 220 -2.55 12.76 9.62
C SER A 220 -1.52 12.96 8.51
N TRP A 221 -1.84 13.81 7.53
CA TRP A 221 -0.88 14.23 6.52
C TRP A 221 0.04 15.31 7.07
N THR A 222 1.31 15.27 6.68
CA THR A 222 2.18 16.45 6.80
C THR A 222 1.71 17.56 5.86
N VAL A 223 2.15 18.80 6.09
CA VAL A 223 1.81 19.96 5.23
C VAL A 223 2.18 19.73 3.76
N LEU A 224 3.25 18.97 3.49
CA LEU A 224 3.66 18.65 2.12
C LEU A 224 2.75 17.59 1.48
N GLU A 225 2.29 16.62 2.27
CA GLU A 225 1.45 15.52 1.82
C GLU A 225 -0.01 15.95 1.64
N SER A 226 -0.52 16.84 2.49
CA SER A 226 -1.87 17.40 2.35
C SER A 226 -2.00 18.20 1.04
N GLY A 227 -0.91 18.85 0.61
CA GLY A 227 -0.82 19.55 -0.67
C GLY A 227 -0.76 18.64 -1.90
N LYS A 228 -0.67 17.31 -1.75
CA LYS A 228 -0.68 16.37 -2.88
C LYS A 228 -2.10 16.14 -3.40
N SER A 229 -2.20 15.68 -4.65
CA SER A 229 -3.48 15.36 -5.29
C SER A 229 -4.28 14.29 -4.52
N SER A 230 -5.61 14.29 -4.57
CA SER A 230 -6.40 13.28 -3.82
C SER A 230 -6.04 11.85 -4.23
N THR A 231 -5.85 11.57 -5.52
CA THR A 231 -5.40 10.23 -5.97
C THR A 231 -4.05 9.81 -5.39
N TRP A 232 -3.16 10.77 -5.11
CA TRP A 232 -1.90 10.48 -4.41
C TRP A 232 -2.18 10.12 -2.96
N ARG A 233 -2.99 10.94 -2.26
CA ARG A 233 -3.33 10.73 -0.84
C ARG A 233 -4.03 9.40 -0.61
N GLU A 234 -4.96 9.04 -1.49
CA GLU A 234 -5.69 7.78 -1.39
C GLU A 234 -4.81 6.56 -1.74
N LEU A 235 -3.95 6.65 -2.76
CA LEU A 235 -3.00 5.57 -3.05
C LEU A 235 -1.98 5.40 -1.91
N GLU A 236 -1.55 6.50 -1.30
CA GLU A 236 -0.69 6.48 -0.13
C GLU A 236 -1.41 5.92 1.10
N ALA A 237 -2.71 6.21 1.28
CA ALA A 237 -3.54 5.61 2.32
C ALA A 237 -3.58 4.08 2.19
N VAL A 238 -3.73 3.56 0.96
CA VAL A 238 -3.60 2.13 0.67
C VAL A 238 -2.22 1.60 1.09
N SER A 239 -1.16 2.27 0.63
CA SER A 239 0.23 1.89 0.92
C SER A 239 0.48 1.81 2.43
N ARG A 240 0.07 2.82 3.20
CA ARG A 240 0.23 2.89 4.65
C ARG A 240 -0.61 1.84 5.38
N THR A 241 -1.85 1.62 4.94
CA THR A 241 -2.71 0.60 5.54
C THR A 241 -2.08 -0.78 5.40
N VAL A 242 -1.58 -1.13 4.19
CA VAL A 242 -0.90 -2.41 3.96
C VAL A 242 0.40 -2.51 4.77
N LYS A 243 1.22 -1.44 4.80
CA LYS A 243 2.48 -1.39 5.57
C LYS A 243 2.27 -1.58 7.07
N SER A 244 1.25 -0.94 7.65
CA SER A 244 0.92 -1.05 9.07
C SER A 244 0.36 -2.42 9.45
N SER A 245 -0.21 -3.13 8.48
CA SER A 245 -0.88 -4.42 8.66
C SER A 245 -0.12 -5.60 8.03
N LEU A 246 1.18 -5.47 7.76
CA LEU A 246 1.96 -6.53 7.09
C LEU A 246 1.86 -7.89 7.80
N ARG A 247 1.93 -7.89 9.15
CA ARG A 247 1.90 -9.13 9.94
C ARG A 247 0.60 -9.91 9.82
N CYS A 248 -0.53 -9.23 9.64
CA CYS A 248 -1.83 -9.89 9.47
C CYS A 248 -2.18 -10.17 8.00
N LEU A 249 -1.51 -9.51 7.06
CA LEU A 249 -1.71 -9.70 5.62
C LEU A 249 -0.80 -10.78 5.01
N GLU A 250 0.29 -11.15 5.68
CA GLU A 250 1.27 -12.11 5.18
C GLU A 250 0.60 -13.42 4.75
N ASN A 251 0.90 -13.91 3.54
CA ASN A 251 0.32 -15.11 2.93
C ASN A 251 -1.21 -15.08 2.68
N HIS A 252 -1.88 -13.93 2.80
CA HIS A 252 -3.31 -13.82 2.57
C HIS A 252 -3.66 -13.13 1.24
N CYS A 253 -4.87 -13.40 0.76
CA CYS A 253 -5.48 -12.64 -0.35
C CYS A 253 -6.36 -11.51 0.20
N LEU A 254 -6.07 -10.28 -0.21
CA LEU A 254 -6.70 -9.05 0.25
C LEU A 254 -7.58 -8.43 -0.85
N LYS A 255 -8.89 -8.33 -0.60
CA LYS A 255 -9.78 -7.48 -1.40
C LYS A 255 -9.63 -6.04 -0.93
N LEU A 256 -9.12 -5.16 -1.79
CA LEU A 256 -8.94 -3.75 -1.46
C LEU A 256 -10.12 -2.92 -2.00
N ASN A 257 -10.97 -2.44 -1.11
CA ASN A 257 -12.08 -1.54 -1.41
C ASN A 257 -11.66 -0.07 -1.25
N THR A 258 -11.88 0.72 -2.30
CA THR A 258 -11.66 2.17 -2.32
C THR A 258 -12.73 2.84 -3.19
N ASP A 259 -13.09 4.07 -2.86
CA ASP A 259 -14.04 4.86 -3.62
C ASP A 259 -13.42 5.58 -4.85
N ASN A 260 -12.11 5.41 -5.09
CA ASN A 260 -11.44 5.98 -6.26
C ASN A 260 -11.03 4.95 -7.31
N LYS A 261 -11.64 5.08 -8.49
CA LYS A 261 -11.38 4.25 -9.66
C LYS A 261 -9.93 4.37 -10.16
N ASN A 262 -9.28 5.52 -9.98
CA ASN A 262 -7.89 5.69 -10.36
C ASN A 262 -6.97 4.82 -9.50
N VAL A 263 -7.22 4.75 -8.18
CA VAL A 263 -6.42 3.93 -7.26
C VAL A 263 -6.51 2.45 -7.66
N THR A 264 -7.71 1.94 -7.93
CA THR A 264 -7.85 0.54 -8.37
C THR A 264 -7.11 0.23 -9.68
N SER A 265 -7.15 1.16 -10.64
CA SER A 265 -6.41 1.03 -11.88
C SER A 265 -4.90 1.13 -11.67
N ILE A 266 -4.43 1.98 -10.77
CA ILE A 266 -3.00 2.18 -10.48
C ILE A 266 -2.41 0.99 -9.75
N VAL A 267 -3.10 0.45 -8.74
CA VAL A 267 -2.67 -0.77 -8.03
C VAL A 267 -2.58 -1.95 -8.99
N LYS A 268 -3.51 -2.07 -9.95
CA LYS A 268 -3.46 -3.11 -10.99
C LYS A 268 -2.36 -2.87 -12.01
N ASN A 269 -2.32 -1.70 -12.63
CA ASN A 269 -1.59 -1.48 -13.89
C ASN A 269 -0.44 -0.46 -13.79
N GLY A 270 -0.25 0.20 -12.66
CA GLY A 270 0.62 1.35 -12.49
C GLY A 270 0.04 2.66 -13.02
N SER A 271 0.84 3.73 -12.94
CA SER A 271 0.49 5.08 -13.35
C SER A 271 1.47 5.65 -14.39
N LYS A 272 1.04 6.69 -15.11
CA LYS A 272 1.93 7.51 -15.96
C LYS A 272 2.62 8.62 -15.15
N LYS A 273 2.09 8.96 -13.97
CA LYS A 273 2.67 9.99 -13.08
C LYS A 273 3.77 9.32 -12.25
N PRO A 274 5.04 9.79 -12.30
CA PRO A 274 6.15 9.16 -11.60
C PRO A 274 5.91 8.96 -10.09
N GLU A 275 5.34 9.95 -9.42
CA GLU A 275 5.04 9.86 -7.98
C GLU A 275 4.08 8.71 -7.64
N LEU A 276 3.02 8.54 -8.43
CA LEU A 276 2.04 7.46 -8.24
C LEU A 276 2.60 6.10 -8.66
N GLN A 277 3.43 6.10 -9.70
CA GLN A 277 4.09 4.89 -10.18
C GLN A 277 5.06 4.35 -9.13
N ASN A 278 5.81 5.22 -8.47
CA ASN A 278 6.73 4.82 -7.39
C ASN A 278 5.98 4.16 -6.23
N ILE A 279 4.87 4.75 -5.77
CA ILE A 279 4.04 4.15 -4.70
C ILE A 279 3.50 2.79 -5.14
N ALA A 280 2.99 2.67 -6.37
CA ALA A 280 2.47 1.40 -6.89
C ALA A 280 3.56 0.32 -6.98
N CYS A 281 4.77 0.68 -7.40
CA CYS A 281 5.92 -0.20 -7.46
C CYS A 281 6.40 -0.64 -6.07
N GLU A 282 6.41 0.26 -5.09
CA GLU A 282 6.78 -0.04 -3.71
C GLU A 282 5.74 -0.95 -3.05
N LEU A 283 4.44 -0.62 -3.20
CA LEU A 283 3.35 -1.45 -2.73
C LEU A 283 3.41 -2.86 -3.33
N ASN A 284 3.62 -2.97 -4.64
CA ASN A 284 3.77 -4.27 -5.30
C ASN A 284 4.98 -5.04 -4.77
N TYR A 285 6.12 -4.38 -4.56
CA TYR A 285 7.30 -5.03 -3.98
C TYR A 285 7.00 -5.58 -2.57
N LEU A 286 6.41 -4.76 -1.71
CA LEU A 286 6.01 -5.18 -0.35
C LEU A 286 5.04 -6.38 -0.37
N CYS A 287 4.08 -6.37 -1.29
CA CYS A 287 3.14 -7.48 -1.45
C CYS A 287 3.84 -8.77 -1.90
N SER A 288 4.73 -8.68 -2.89
CA SER A 288 5.48 -9.84 -3.37
C SER A 288 6.38 -10.45 -2.30
N GLU A 289 7.09 -9.63 -1.52
CA GLU A 289 7.99 -10.10 -0.46
C GLU A 289 7.25 -10.81 0.69
N ASN A 290 6.00 -10.44 0.95
CA ASN A 290 5.17 -11.00 2.03
C ASN A 290 4.09 -11.97 1.51
N ASN A 291 4.17 -12.38 0.24
CA ASN A 291 3.21 -13.26 -0.43
C ASN A 291 1.74 -12.80 -0.28
N ILE A 292 1.50 -11.48 -0.42
CA ILE A 292 0.19 -10.85 -0.30
C ILE A 292 -0.43 -10.70 -1.70
N LYS A 293 -1.60 -11.28 -1.93
CA LYS A 293 -2.34 -11.13 -3.20
C LYS A 293 -3.40 -10.04 -3.06
N ILE A 294 -3.15 -8.83 -3.60
CA ILE A 294 -4.12 -7.73 -3.55
C ILE A 294 -5.04 -7.73 -4.79
N LYS A 295 -6.35 -7.78 -4.56
CA LYS A 295 -7.40 -7.61 -5.58
C LYS A 295 -8.14 -6.29 -5.36
N PRO A 296 -7.80 -5.20 -6.08
CA PRO A 296 -8.47 -3.92 -5.86
C PRO A 296 -9.83 -3.87 -6.55
N HIS A 297 -10.80 -3.36 -5.81
CA HIS A 297 -12.20 -3.24 -6.16
C HIS A 297 -12.69 -1.82 -5.85
N TRP A 298 -13.48 -1.26 -6.78
CA TRP A 298 -14.06 0.06 -6.58
C TRP A 298 -15.43 -0.09 -5.93
N ILE A 299 -15.69 0.68 -4.88
CA ILE A 299 -17.00 0.74 -4.22
C ILE A 299 -17.57 2.17 -4.29
N PRO A 300 -18.90 2.36 -4.34
CA PRO A 300 -19.52 3.67 -4.13
C PRO A 300 -19.12 4.29 -2.79
N ARG A 301 -19.04 5.62 -2.74
CA ARG A 301 -18.63 6.35 -1.53
C ARG A 301 -19.56 6.09 -0.35
N GLU A 302 -20.84 5.85 -0.63
CA GLU A 302 -21.87 5.52 0.35
C GLU A 302 -21.59 4.23 1.12
N GLN A 303 -20.79 3.32 0.52
CA GLN A 303 -20.34 2.07 1.13
C GLN A 303 -19.01 2.23 1.89
N ASN A 304 -18.26 3.33 1.66
CA ASN A 304 -16.96 3.57 2.28
C ASN A 304 -17.00 4.53 3.49
N LYS A 305 -18.14 4.61 4.20
CA LYS A 305 -18.37 5.61 5.26
C LYS A 305 -17.40 5.49 6.44
N ILE A 306 -17.06 4.27 6.85
CA ILE A 306 -16.18 4.04 7.99
C ILE A 306 -14.77 4.53 7.66
N ALA A 307 -14.24 4.20 6.48
CA ALA A 307 -12.92 4.68 6.06
C ALA A 307 -12.90 6.20 5.86
N ASP A 308 -13.97 6.81 5.30
CA ASP A 308 -14.11 8.27 5.20
C ASP A 308 -14.18 8.96 6.57
N GLY A 309 -14.85 8.34 7.54
CA GLY A 309 -14.84 8.79 8.94
C GLY A 309 -13.43 8.74 9.54
N LEU A 310 -12.72 7.64 9.34
CA LEU A 310 -11.34 7.43 9.81
C LEU A 310 -10.35 8.38 9.13
N SER A 311 -10.50 8.67 7.84
CA SER A 311 -9.60 9.57 7.10
C SER A 311 -9.76 11.03 7.52
N ARG A 312 -10.94 11.39 8.00
CA ARG A 312 -11.26 12.70 8.60
C ARG A 312 -11.04 12.72 10.11
N TYR A 313 -10.69 11.59 10.70
CA TYR A 313 -10.24 11.49 12.08
C TYR A 313 -8.83 12.09 12.18
N SER A 314 -8.75 13.40 11.96
CA SER A 314 -7.66 14.20 12.48
C SER A 314 -7.92 14.24 13.97
N ASP A 315 -6.96 13.79 14.78
CA ASP A 315 -6.97 14.00 16.22
C ASP A 315 -7.01 15.53 16.41
N CYS A 316 -8.21 16.10 16.48
CA CYS A 316 -8.46 17.53 16.66
C CYS A 316 -7.95 18.01 18.04
N ASP A 317 -7.58 17.05 18.87
CA ASP A 317 -6.91 17.16 20.15
C ASP A 317 -5.37 17.15 20.04
N ASP A 318 -4.78 16.78 18.90
CA ASP A 318 -3.32 16.70 18.67
C ASP A 318 -2.82 18.04 18.07
N TRP A 319 -3.05 19.11 18.84
CA TRP A 319 -2.54 20.44 18.53
C TRP A 319 -1.10 20.55 19.03
N GLY A 320 -0.20 21.03 18.18
CA GLY A 320 1.24 21.07 18.46
C GLY A 320 1.84 22.47 18.31
N ILE A 321 2.93 22.71 19.02
CA ILE A 321 3.67 23.98 18.94
C ILE A 321 4.79 23.88 17.90
N LYS A 322 4.96 24.93 17.08
CA LYS A 322 6.04 25.02 16.09
C LYS A 322 7.40 24.88 16.78
N GLU A 323 8.33 24.21 16.10
CA GLU A 323 9.68 23.96 16.62
C GLU A 323 10.41 25.23 17.07
N SER A 324 10.28 26.31 16.31
CA SER A 324 10.88 27.61 16.66
C SER A 324 10.36 28.19 17.98
N VAL A 325 9.08 27.97 18.29
CA VAL A 325 8.46 28.41 19.54
C VAL A 325 8.91 27.50 20.69
N PHE A 326 8.96 26.18 20.47
CA PHE A 326 9.52 25.25 21.45
C PHE A 326 10.96 25.63 21.82
N GLN A 327 11.85 25.81 20.85
CA GLN A 327 13.24 26.21 21.08
C GLN A 327 13.37 27.54 21.85
N MET A 328 12.49 28.50 21.57
CA MET A 328 12.43 29.77 22.30
C MET A 328 12.07 29.57 23.77
N LEU A 329 11.10 28.71 24.05
CA LEU A 329 10.63 28.42 25.42
C LEU A 329 11.61 27.55 26.18
N ASP A 330 12.22 26.56 25.51
CA ASP A 330 13.29 25.71 26.04
C ASP A 330 14.50 26.54 26.49
N LYS A 331 14.90 27.54 25.68
CA LYS A 331 15.96 28.48 26.06
C LYS A 331 15.59 29.38 27.25
N LEU A 332 14.31 29.71 27.40
CA LEU A 332 13.83 30.64 28.44
C LEU A 332 13.63 29.96 29.79
N TRP A 333 13.07 28.75 29.80
CA TRP A 333 12.66 28.03 31.01
C TRP A 333 13.56 26.83 31.34
N GLY A 334 14.63 26.64 30.57
CA GLY A 334 15.58 25.56 30.74
C GLY A 334 15.23 24.37 29.85
N LYS A 335 16.25 23.56 29.57
CA LYS A 335 16.13 22.40 28.69
C LYS A 335 15.08 21.42 29.24
N HIS A 336 14.06 21.13 28.45
CA HIS A 336 13.04 20.14 28.78
C HIS A 336 13.63 18.74 28.61
N THR A 337 13.35 17.88 29.57
CA THR A 337 13.94 16.54 29.64
C THR A 337 13.05 15.49 28.98
N ILE A 338 11.74 15.75 28.93
CA ILE A 338 10.74 14.79 28.45
C ILE A 338 9.47 15.48 27.94
N ASP A 339 8.95 14.98 26.82
CA ASP A 339 7.69 15.39 26.22
C ASP A 339 6.58 14.41 26.63
N ARG A 340 5.59 14.87 27.41
CA ARG A 340 4.59 13.96 27.99
C ARG A 340 3.40 13.70 27.07
N PHE A 341 3.24 14.44 25.98
CA PHE A 341 2.06 14.33 25.11
C PHE A 341 2.49 14.34 23.65
N ALA A 342 3.20 13.30 23.23
CA ALA A 342 3.79 13.23 21.90
C ALA A 342 3.76 11.83 21.26
N THR A 343 4.07 11.80 19.97
CA THR A 343 4.32 10.64 19.13
C THR A 343 5.75 10.70 18.58
N ASP A 344 6.16 9.66 17.88
CA ASP A 344 7.52 9.52 17.32
C ASP A 344 7.85 10.56 16.24
N TYR A 345 6.84 11.20 15.64
CA TYR A 345 7.01 12.22 14.61
C TYR A 345 6.81 13.67 15.12
N ASN A 346 6.16 13.88 16.26
CA ASN A 346 5.87 15.24 16.78
C ASN A 346 6.64 15.61 18.07
N THR A 347 7.34 14.65 18.68
CA THR A 347 8.10 14.85 19.93
C THR A 347 9.09 16.01 19.86
N LYS A 348 9.15 16.81 20.93
CA LYS A 348 10.10 17.90 21.12
C LYS A 348 11.33 17.53 21.94
N CYS A 349 11.28 16.38 22.60
CA CYS A 349 12.34 15.87 23.44
C CYS A 349 12.84 14.49 22.96
N SER A 350 14.05 14.12 23.36
CA SER A 350 14.60 12.79 23.07
C SER A 350 13.85 11.66 23.80
N ARG A 351 13.24 11.99 24.95
CA ARG A 351 12.38 11.11 25.73
C ARG A 351 10.94 11.62 25.60
N PHE A 352 9.98 10.72 25.40
CA PHE A 352 8.58 11.13 25.31
C PHE A 352 7.59 10.04 25.72
N ASN A 353 6.38 10.43 26.10
CA ASN A 353 5.28 9.52 26.37
C ASN A 353 4.17 9.67 25.33
N SER A 354 3.55 8.55 24.96
CA SER A 354 2.56 8.49 23.88
C SER A 354 1.23 7.89 24.36
N LYS A 355 0.14 8.26 23.68
CA LYS A 355 -1.21 7.74 23.97
C LYS A 355 -1.34 6.25 23.67
N CYS A 356 -0.76 5.81 22.55
CA CYS A 356 -0.65 4.42 22.12
C CYS A 356 0.82 4.07 21.91
N TRP A 357 1.16 2.78 21.81
CA TRP A 357 2.53 2.36 21.52
C TRP A 357 3.01 2.95 20.18
N CYS A 358 4.20 3.54 20.18
CA CYS A 358 4.91 3.97 18.96
C CYS A 358 6.42 3.84 19.16
N LYS A 359 7.19 3.98 18.08
CA LYS A 359 8.63 3.75 18.09
C LYS A 359 9.33 4.74 19.03
N ASN A 360 10.20 4.24 19.91
CA ASN A 360 10.99 5.05 20.87
C ASN A 360 10.18 5.75 21.99
N THR A 361 8.90 5.43 22.18
CA THR A 361 8.16 5.93 23.34
C THR A 361 8.76 5.39 24.63
N GLU A 362 8.95 6.25 25.64
CA GLU A 362 9.43 5.86 26.96
C GLU A 362 8.34 5.13 27.75
N ALA A 363 7.09 5.54 27.60
CA ALA A 363 5.94 4.90 28.22
C ALA A 363 4.63 5.27 27.53
N ILE A 364 3.68 4.33 27.58
CA ILE A 364 2.29 4.55 27.16
C ILE A 364 1.52 5.16 28.35
N ASP A 365 0.63 6.10 28.06
CA ASP A 365 -0.14 6.87 29.04
C ASP A 365 0.72 7.68 30.01
N ALA A 366 0.91 8.96 29.68
CA ALA A 366 1.67 9.90 30.50
C ALA A 366 1.12 10.08 31.93
N PHE A 367 -0.17 9.84 32.17
CA PHE A 367 -0.75 10.00 33.50
C PHE A 367 -0.32 8.90 34.48
N SER A 368 0.15 7.77 33.96
CA SER A 368 0.69 6.67 34.76
C SER A 368 2.14 6.88 35.21
N GLN A 369 2.81 7.92 34.71
CA GLN A 369 4.23 8.19 34.95
C GLN A 369 4.44 9.20 36.09
N ASN A 370 5.60 9.14 36.75
CA ASN A 370 6.01 10.14 37.74
C ASN A 370 6.61 11.36 37.02
N TRP A 371 6.10 12.56 37.33
CA TRP A 371 6.55 13.81 36.71
C TRP A 371 7.51 14.63 37.60
N PHE A 372 7.73 14.21 38.85
CA PHE A 372 8.63 14.87 39.79
C PHE A 372 10.10 14.84 39.34
N GLY A 373 10.85 15.91 39.62
CA GLY A 373 12.29 15.99 39.34
C GLY A 373 12.67 16.18 37.86
N GLU A 374 11.69 16.22 36.96
CA GLU A 374 11.87 16.43 35.52
C GLU A 374 11.44 17.85 35.11
N ASN A 375 11.96 18.34 33.99
CA ASN A 375 11.45 19.56 33.35
C ASN A 375 10.52 19.17 32.21
N ASN A 376 9.22 19.07 32.52
CA ASN A 376 8.23 18.43 31.65
C ASN A 376 7.73 19.40 30.58
N TRP A 377 7.79 18.99 29.32
CA TRP A 377 7.11 19.67 28.22
C TRP A 377 5.71 19.08 28.03
N LEU A 378 4.68 19.92 28.12
CA LEU A 378 3.28 19.50 28.10
C LEU A 378 2.47 20.29 27.05
N VAL A 379 2.03 19.60 26.00
CA VAL A 379 1.04 20.10 25.04
C VAL A 379 -0.13 19.11 24.98
N PRO A 380 -0.94 19.02 26.05
CA PRO A 380 -2.00 18.03 26.12
C PRO A 380 -3.23 18.42 25.27
N PRO A 381 -4.01 17.44 24.82
CA PRO A 381 -5.38 17.65 24.36
C PRO A 381 -6.21 18.56 25.28
N PRO A 382 -6.99 19.54 24.77
CA PRO A 382 -7.71 20.51 25.60
C PRO A 382 -8.65 19.88 26.63
N ASN A 383 -9.26 18.75 26.29
CA ASN A 383 -10.14 17.96 27.16
C ASN A 383 -9.43 17.36 28.39
N VAL A 384 -8.12 17.10 28.33
CA VAL A 384 -7.36 16.52 29.46
C VAL A 384 -6.56 17.54 30.26
N VAL A 385 -6.53 18.82 29.87
CA VAL A 385 -5.79 19.89 30.58
C VAL A 385 -6.14 19.95 32.07
N CYS A 386 -7.41 19.83 32.44
CA CYS A 386 -7.83 19.80 33.85
C CYS A 386 -7.18 18.65 34.62
N LYS A 387 -7.07 17.46 33.99
CA LYS A 387 -6.41 16.29 34.58
C LYS A 387 -4.89 16.51 34.69
N VAL A 388 -4.29 17.16 33.70
CA VAL A 388 -2.88 17.57 33.72
C VAL A 388 -2.59 18.52 34.88
N ILE A 389 -3.40 19.56 35.07
CA ILE A 389 -3.21 20.50 36.19
C ILE A 389 -3.30 19.79 37.54
N ARG A 390 -4.27 18.86 37.71
CA ARG A 390 -4.36 18.06 38.95
C ARG A 390 -3.13 17.19 39.15
N LYS A 391 -2.63 16.55 38.09
CA LYS A 391 -1.43 15.72 38.16
C LYS A 391 -0.18 16.53 38.47
N LEU A 392 -0.03 17.73 37.88
CA LEU A 392 1.05 18.67 38.21
C LEU A 392 1.06 19.03 39.70
N CYS A 393 -0.12 19.30 40.29
CA CYS A 393 -0.23 19.56 41.72
C CYS A 393 0.07 18.33 42.59
N SER A 394 -0.35 17.14 42.15
CA SER A 394 -0.15 15.88 42.88
C SER A 394 1.32 15.44 42.88
N ASP A 395 2.01 15.61 41.76
CA ASP A 395 3.38 15.15 41.57
C ASP A 395 4.42 16.23 41.89
N GLU A 396 3.99 17.42 42.34
CA GLU A 396 4.84 18.61 42.58
C GLU A 396 5.82 18.88 41.41
N ALA A 397 5.31 18.73 40.19
CA ALA A 397 6.13 18.67 39.00
C ALA A 397 6.42 20.06 38.40
N ASN A 398 7.66 20.25 37.93
CA ASN A 398 8.04 21.42 37.13
C ASN A 398 7.67 21.18 35.66
N CYS A 399 7.04 22.17 35.02
CA CYS A 399 6.64 22.03 33.62
C CYS A 399 6.55 23.36 32.87
N THR A 400 6.58 23.23 31.55
CA THR A 400 5.98 24.19 30.64
C THR A 400 4.69 23.60 30.08
N LEU A 401 3.56 24.12 30.56
CA LEU A 401 2.23 23.75 30.09
C LEU A 401 1.75 24.76 29.04
N VAL A 402 1.55 24.27 27.82
CA VAL A 402 0.92 25.04 26.75
C VAL A 402 -0.55 24.68 26.73
N VAL A 403 -1.43 25.69 26.68
CA VAL A 403 -2.88 25.51 26.52
C VAL A 403 -3.42 26.52 25.51
N PRO A 404 -4.52 26.22 24.80
CA PRO A 404 -5.18 27.20 23.94
C PRO A 404 -5.81 28.31 24.79
N LEU A 405 -5.86 29.52 24.24
CA LEU A 405 -6.50 30.66 24.88
C LEU A 405 -8.03 30.51 24.78
N TRP A 406 -8.65 29.94 25.81
CA TRP A 406 -10.09 29.66 25.81
C TRP A 406 -10.73 30.01 27.16
N TYR A 407 -11.20 31.25 27.29
CA TYR A 407 -11.69 31.82 28.55
C TYR A 407 -12.87 31.05 29.18
N SER A 408 -13.72 30.44 28.35
CA SER A 408 -14.89 29.68 28.81
C SER A 408 -14.58 28.24 29.20
N SER A 409 -13.33 27.77 29.04
CA SER A 409 -12.95 26.40 29.34
C SER A 409 -12.78 26.17 30.86
N PRO A 410 -13.16 24.99 31.40
CA PRO A 410 -12.98 24.68 32.83
C PRO A 410 -11.53 24.80 33.32
N TYR A 411 -10.54 24.52 32.47
CA TYR A 411 -9.14 24.66 32.87
C TYR A 411 -8.73 26.13 33.06
N TRP A 412 -9.42 27.08 32.40
CA TRP A 412 -9.10 28.49 32.51
C TRP A 412 -9.34 28.99 33.94
N LEU A 413 -10.43 28.53 34.58
CA LEU A 413 -10.71 28.77 35.99
C LEU A 413 -9.68 28.13 36.92
N MET A 414 -9.06 27.02 36.53
CA MET A 414 -8.05 26.35 37.35
C MET A 414 -6.71 27.09 37.35
N LEU A 415 -6.41 27.87 36.31
CA LEU A 415 -5.19 28.68 36.19
C LEU A 415 -5.28 30.02 36.93
N HIS A 416 -6.50 30.49 37.23
CA HIS A 416 -6.73 31.78 37.86
C HIS A 416 -7.27 31.62 39.30
N ASP A 417 -7.05 32.63 40.15
CA ASP A 417 -7.68 32.73 41.46
C ASP A 417 -9.09 33.35 41.36
N ILE A 418 -9.78 33.45 42.50
CA ILE A 418 -11.12 34.05 42.60
C ILE A 418 -11.18 35.53 42.21
N PHE A 419 -10.03 36.20 42.07
CA PHE A 419 -9.90 37.59 41.66
C PHE A 419 -9.47 37.73 40.19
N GLY A 420 -9.32 36.61 39.46
CA GLY A 420 -8.92 36.60 38.05
C GLY A 420 -7.41 36.76 37.82
N ASN A 421 -6.58 36.69 38.86
CA ASN A 421 -5.12 36.68 38.71
C ASN A 421 -4.61 35.27 38.48
N LEU A 422 -3.51 35.10 37.76
CA LEU A 422 -2.86 33.80 37.67
C LEU A 422 -2.40 33.32 39.04
N LYS A 423 -2.60 32.03 39.31
CA LYS A 423 -2.15 31.44 40.58
C LYS A 423 -0.64 31.63 40.75
N HIS A 424 -0.21 31.81 42.00
CA HIS A 424 1.17 32.18 42.38
C HIS A 424 2.26 31.22 41.85
N PHE A 425 1.90 29.99 41.50
CA PHE A 425 2.81 28.99 40.92
C PHE A 425 2.93 29.07 39.38
N ILE A 426 2.28 30.05 38.72
CA ILE A 426 2.30 30.22 37.26
C ILE A 426 3.09 31.48 36.88
N LYS A 427 4.13 31.32 36.05
CA LYS A 427 4.87 32.42 35.41
C LYS A 427 4.42 32.56 33.96
N ARG A 428 3.88 33.73 33.56
CA ARG A 428 3.40 33.97 32.18
C ARG A 428 4.45 34.67 31.31
N LYS A 429 4.58 34.21 30.07
CA LYS A 429 5.04 35.03 28.93
C LYS A 429 3.97 34.95 27.85
N ALA A 430 3.29 36.06 27.57
CA ALA A 430 2.36 36.13 26.46
C ALA A 430 3.18 36.16 25.16
N SER A 431 2.99 35.19 24.27
CA SER A 431 3.38 35.36 22.88
C SER A 431 2.35 36.29 22.25
N ASN A 432 2.74 37.53 21.96
CA ASN A 432 1.99 38.39 21.04
C ASN A 432 2.06 37.73 19.66
N ASN A 433 1.07 36.89 19.35
CA ASN A 433 0.69 36.53 17.99
C ASN A 433 -0.76 36.08 18.10
N GLU A 434 -1.66 37.05 18.01
CA GLU A 434 -3.01 36.82 17.51
C GLU A 434 -2.86 36.26 16.09
N HIS A 435 -3.32 35.04 15.85
CA HIS A 435 -3.95 34.57 14.61
C HIS A 435 -4.59 33.20 14.83
#